data_AF-A0A0W0ZH03-F1
#
_entry.id   AF-A0A0W0ZH03-F1
#
_cell.length_a   1.000
_cell.length_b   1.000
_cell.length_c   1.000
_cell.angle_alpha   90.00
_cell.angle_beta   90.00
_cell.angle_gamma   90.00
#
_symmetry.space_group_name_H-M   'P 1'
#
loop_
_entity.id
_entity.type
_entity.pdbx_description
1 polymer ?
#
loop_
_entity_poly.entity_id
_entity_poly.type
_entity_poly.pdbx_seq_one_letter_code
_entity_poly.pdbx_strand_id
1 'polypeptide(L)'
;MFARLRSIIHGDTNTSSPNSALDVESSDVNLKATAPSKESEPSDTPKNTWVFIWNMTAEKVGHAAIQTGGSQPKMTDKDPGFYASIHPYGVPSTGLTSILPLPAHLATNLSEDMETLGASENTGAFDMDQPLVKPNHDAKPLPPDHIYHFKNLNTHMMSQHIQEIQKKVETGEVGYQLFPNVNLLGFFRDSSAFVSQDPIDVEMHRRASKKRTNSNQVYNCTTLVSDVLNQGGLPISRSLIKPWGITPNGLSSEIKDSEEISSQSPQI
;
A
#
# COMPACT_ATOMS: atom_id res chain seq x y z
N MET A 1 28.76 25.72 -45.24
CA MET A 1 27.46 25.44 -45.88
C MET A 1 26.69 24.59 -44.88
N PHE A 2 25.59 24.99 -44.24
CA PHE A 2 24.35 25.57 -44.74
C PHE A 2 23.78 26.64 -43.79
N ALA A 3 22.82 27.40 -44.31
CA ALA A 3 22.45 28.76 -43.92
C ALA A 3 21.44 28.88 -42.76
N ARG A 4 21.52 30.04 -42.10
CA ARG A 4 20.51 30.66 -41.24
C ARG A 4 19.24 31.01 -42.03
N LEU A 5 18.09 30.92 -41.39
CA LEU A 5 16.93 31.78 -41.68
C LEU A 5 16.37 32.37 -40.37
N ARG A 6 16.31 33.70 -40.34
CA ARG A 6 15.69 34.57 -39.32
C ARG A 6 14.48 35.25 -39.93
N SER A 7 13.52 35.60 -39.06
CA SER A 7 12.48 36.65 -39.19
C SER A 7 11.38 36.34 -40.21
N ILE A 8 10.13 36.77 -40.04
CA ILE A 8 9.67 38.16 -39.94
C ILE A 8 8.38 38.26 -39.11
N ILE A 9 8.35 39.27 -38.22
CA ILE A 9 7.17 39.85 -37.56
C ILE A 9 6.51 40.80 -38.56
N HIS A 10 5.18 40.81 -38.66
CA HIS A 10 4.41 41.95 -39.14
C HIS A 10 3.49 42.42 -38.02
N GLY A 11 3.69 43.68 -37.62
CA GLY A 11 2.68 44.47 -36.91
C GLY A 11 1.89 45.32 -37.89
N ASP A 12 0.76 45.83 -37.41
CA ASP A 12 0.23 47.20 -37.57
C ASP A 12 -1.22 47.19 -37.01
N THR A 13 -1.50 47.81 -35.85
CA THR A 13 -2.06 49.17 -35.64
C THR A 13 -3.38 49.39 -36.41
N ASN A 14 -4.51 49.85 -35.84
CA ASN A 14 -4.72 50.98 -34.93
C ASN A 14 -6.19 51.09 -34.48
N THR A 15 -6.41 51.73 -33.30
CA THR A 15 -7.55 52.62 -32.89
C THR A 15 -8.99 52.07 -32.83
N SER A 16 -9.80 52.26 -31.78
CA SER A 16 -10.12 53.49 -31.03
C SER A 16 -10.90 53.19 -29.72
N SER A 17 -10.66 53.99 -28.66
CA SER A 17 -11.52 54.18 -27.46
C SER A 17 -12.66 55.20 -27.78
N PRO A 18 -13.58 55.66 -26.86
CA PRO A 18 -13.69 55.48 -25.40
C PRO A 18 -15.14 55.35 -24.80
N ASN A 19 -15.19 55.12 -23.48
CA ASN A 19 -16.17 55.49 -22.43
C ASN A 19 -17.59 55.99 -22.80
N SER A 20 -18.62 55.50 -22.08
CA SER A 20 -19.50 56.32 -21.20
C SER A 20 -20.53 55.46 -20.44
N ALA A 21 -20.94 55.98 -19.29
CA ALA A 21 -21.68 55.35 -18.20
C ALA A 21 -23.21 55.65 -18.23
N LEU A 22 -23.91 55.08 -17.21
CA LEU A 22 -25.25 55.45 -16.67
C LEU A 22 -26.45 54.96 -17.53
N ASP A 23 -27.57 54.44 -17.03
CA ASP A 23 -28.21 54.49 -15.70
C ASP A 23 -29.46 53.56 -15.62
N VAL A 24 -29.78 53.10 -14.39
CA VAL A 24 -31.11 53.10 -13.69
C VAL A 24 -32.26 52.09 -13.97
N GLU A 25 -32.84 51.66 -12.82
CA GLU A 25 -34.16 51.07 -12.47
C GLU A 25 -34.45 49.59 -12.79
N SER A 26 -34.70 48.67 -11.85
CA SER A 26 -35.58 48.58 -10.64
C SER A 26 -36.77 47.66 -10.94
N SER A 27 -36.91 46.58 -10.17
CA SER A 27 -38.18 45.89 -9.89
C SER A 27 -37.99 44.87 -8.76
N ASP A 28 -38.67 45.15 -7.65
CA ASP A 28 -38.87 44.29 -6.47
C ASP A 28 -39.53 42.94 -6.82
N VAL A 29 -38.99 41.81 -6.31
CA VAL A 29 -39.81 40.63 -5.99
C VAL A 29 -39.24 39.82 -4.82
N ASN A 30 -39.87 40.02 -3.66
CA ASN A 30 -40.38 39.02 -2.72
C ASN A 30 -39.44 38.17 -1.84
N LEU A 31 -39.67 38.33 -0.53
CA LEU A 31 -39.15 37.57 0.60
C LEU A 31 -39.53 36.08 0.53
N LYS A 32 -38.52 35.20 0.57
CA LYS A 32 -38.65 33.90 1.24
C LYS A 32 -37.34 33.54 1.92
N ALA A 33 -37.30 33.76 3.24
CA ALA A 33 -36.22 33.34 4.10
C ALA A 33 -36.15 31.80 4.12
N THR A 34 -35.29 31.24 3.27
CA THR A 34 -34.89 29.83 3.36
C THR A 34 -33.96 29.71 4.55
N ALA A 35 -34.43 29.03 5.60
CA ALA A 35 -33.61 28.66 6.74
C ALA A 35 -32.33 27.95 6.27
N PRO A 36 -31.16 28.23 6.87
CA PRO A 36 -29.95 27.51 6.54
C PRO A 36 -30.16 26.04 6.91
N SER A 37 -30.15 25.20 5.87
CA SER A 37 -30.04 23.75 5.97
C SER A 37 -28.92 23.44 6.95
N LYS A 38 -29.27 22.85 8.10
CA LYS A 38 -28.30 22.26 9.01
C LYS A 38 -27.46 21.29 8.18
N GLU A 39 -26.20 21.65 8.01
CA GLU A 39 -25.10 20.74 7.74
C GLU A 39 -25.34 19.50 8.60
N SER A 40 -25.74 18.41 7.96
CA SER A 40 -25.72 17.11 8.58
C SER A 40 -24.26 16.84 8.92
N GLU A 41 -23.93 16.83 10.21
CA GLU A 41 -22.66 16.28 10.70
C GLU A 41 -22.37 14.97 9.96
N PRO A 42 -21.11 14.72 9.55
CA PRO A 42 -20.78 13.45 8.93
C PRO A 42 -21.17 12.36 9.91
N SER A 43 -22.12 11.49 9.50
CA SER A 43 -22.58 10.39 10.33
C SER A 43 -21.37 9.66 10.87
N ASP A 44 -21.23 9.64 12.20
CA ASP A 44 -20.14 9.03 12.94
C ASP A 44 -20.21 7.51 12.74
N THR A 45 -19.81 7.10 11.54
CA THR A 45 -19.72 5.72 11.15
C THR A 45 -18.55 5.17 11.97
N PRO A 46 -18.75 4.11 12.76
CA PRO A 46 -17.72 3.67 13.70
C PRO A 46 -16.39 3.47 12.97
N LYS A 47 -15.40 4.28 13.37
CA LYS A 47 -14.04 4.32 12.81
C LYS A 47 -13.29 3.09 13.28
N ASN A 48 -13.60 2.00 12.61
CA ASN A 48 -13.15 0.67 12.93
C ASN A 48 -11.85 0.37 12.17
N THR A 49 -11.09 -0.62 12.61
CA THR A 49 -9.92 -1.12 11.89
C THR A 49 -9.92 -2.64 11.98
N TRP A 50 -9.65 -3.30 10.86
CA TRP A 50 -9.65 -4.75 10.74
C TRP A 50 -8.27 -5.19 10.33
N VAL A 51 -7.77 -6.21 11.00
CA VAL A 51 -6.51 -6.86 10.62
C VAL A 51 -6.82 -8.29 10.28
N PHE A 52 -6.42 -8.70 9.08
CA PHE A 52 -6.64 -10.04 8.54
C PHE A 52 -5.30 -10.76 8.52
N ILE A 53 -5.24 -11.94 9.13
CA ILE A 53 -4.01 -12.75 9.22
C ILE A 53 -4.28 -14.12 8.64
N TRP A 54 -3.38 -14.54 7.74
CA TRP A 54 -3.19 -15.93 7.31
C TRP A 54 -1.91 -16.44 7.94
N ASN A 55 -2.00 -17.52 8.70
CA ASN A 55 -0.90 -18.07 9.46
C ASN A 55 0.17 -18.66 8.53
N MET A 56 1.41 -18.34 8.87
CA MET A 56 2.58 -19.07 8.40
C MET A 56 2.56 -20.48 8.99
N THR A 57 2.82 -21.47 8.14
CA THR A 57 2.98 -22.88 8.49
C THR A 57 4.30 -23.40 7.91
N ALA A 58 4.61 -24.68 8.11
CA ALA A 58 5.80 -25.28 7.49
C ALA A 58 5.75 -25.25 5.94
N GLU A 59 4.56 -25.19 5.36
CA GLU A 59 4.34 -25.27 3.92
C GLU A 59 3.91 -23.94 3.30
N LYS A 60 3.58 -22.93 4.12
CA LYS A 60 2.99 -21.66 3.69
C LYS A 60 3.66 -20.48 4.39
N VAL A 61 4.03 -19.46 3.62
CA VAL A 61 4.67 -18.23 4.15
C VAL A 61 3.75 -17.38 5.01
N GLY A 62 2.43 -17.55 4.87
CA GLY A 62 1.41 -16.74 5.53
C GLY A 62 1.28 -15.34 4.92
N HIS A 63 0.29 -14.57 5.38
CA HIS A 63 0.00 -13.24 4.86
C HIS A 63 -0.69 -12.36 5.92
N ALA A 64 -0.63 -11.05 5.72
CA ALA A 64 -1.29 -10.09 6.59
C ALA A 64 -1.80 -8.88 5.78
N ALA A 65 -3.00 -8.42 6.12
CA ALA A 65 -3.63 -7.25 5.51
C ALA A 65 -4.35 -6.40 6.56
N ILE A 66 -4.59 -5.15 6.21
CA ILE A 66 -5.29 -4.19 7.08
C ILE A 66 -6.36 -3.42 6.32
N GLN A 67 -7.47 -3.17 6.99
CA GLN A 67 -8.48 -2.23 6.57
C GLN A 67 -8.69 -1.14 7.63
N THR A 68 -8.74 0.11 7.20
CA THR A 68 -8.98 1.27 8.04
C THR A 68 -10.31 1.92 7.65
N GLY A 69 -11.21 2.08 8.62
CA GLY A 69 -12.55 2.61 8.41
C GLY A 69 -13.48 1.68 7.64
N GLY A 70 -14.73 2.12 7.49
CA GLY A 70 -15.83 1.31 6.98
C GLY A 70 -16.72 0.79 8.10
N SER A 71 -17.76 0.06 7.73
CA SER A 71 -18.66 -0.63 8.68
C SER A 71 -18.49 -2.15 8.65
N GLN A 72 -17.85 -2.67 7.59
CA GLN A 72 -17.70 -4.10 7.32
C GLN A 72 -16.38 -4.36 6.57
N PRO A 73 -15.86 -5.60 6.58
CA PRO A 73 -14.75 -6.00 5.73
C PRO A 73 -14.98 -5.63 4.26
N LYS A 74 -13.98 -5.02 3.63
CA LYS A 74 -14.02 -4.50 2.27
C LYS A 74 -13.81 -5.65 1.28
N MET A 75 -14.90 -6.31 0.89
CA MET A 75 -14.86 -7.41 -0.08
C MET A 75 -14.71 -6.91 -1.52
N THR A 76 -15.25 -5.72 -1.81
CA THR A 76 -15.25 -5.11 -3.15
C THR A 76 -14.87 -3.63 -3.06
N ASP A 77 -14.54 -3.02 -4.19
CA ASP A 77 -14.20 -1.59 -4.23
C ASP A 77 -15.35 -0.68 -3.74
N LYS A 78 -16.60 -1.16 -3.84
CA LYS A 78 -17.80 -0.45 -3.39
C LYS A 78 -17.98 -0.46 -1.87
N ASP A 79 -17.38 -1.42 -1.18
CA ASP A 79 -17.46 -1.49 0.27
C ASP A 79 -16.67 -0.34 0.91
N PRO A 80 -17.17 0.24 2.01
CA PRO A 80 -16.55 1.41 2.62
C PRO A 80 -15.23 1.05 3.33
N GLY A 81 -14.33 2.03 3.42
CA GLY A 81 -13.02 1.88 4.07
C GLY A 81 -11.85 1.81 3.09
N PHE A 82 -10.65 1.92 3.64
CA PHE A 82 -9.38 1.81 2.91
C PHE A 82 -8.73 0.48 3.26
N TYR A 83 -8.43 -0.32 2.26
CA TYR A 83 -7.77 -1.61 2.43
C TYR A 83 -6.34 -1.52 1.90
N ALA A 84 -5.42 -2.18 2.59
CA ALA A 84 -4.03 -2.25 2.21
C ALA A 84 -3.46 -3.64 2.48
N SER A 85 -2.89 -4.22 1.43
CA SER A 85 -2.17 -5.48 1.45
C SER A 85 -1.11 -5.41 0.36
N ILE A 86 0.13 -5.80 0.67
CA ILE A 86 1.26 -5.68 -0.27
C ILE A 86 1.74 -7.04 -0.74
N HIS A 87 1.91 -7.16 -2.06
CA HIS A 87 2.41 -8.34 -2.74
C HIS A 87 3.57 -8.01 -3.67
N PRO A 88 4.47 -8.97 -3.94
CA PRO A 88 5.42 -8.81 -5.02
C PRO A 88 4.71 -8.91 -6.38
N TYR A 89 5.05 -8.02 -7.30
CA TYR A 89 4.47 -7.99 -8.64
C TYR A 89 5.31 -8.80 -9.63
N GLY A 90 4.71 -9.83 -10.22
CA GLY A 90 5.26 -10.63 -11.33
C GLY A 90 6.34 -11.65 -10.94
N VAL A 91 7.23 -11.32 -9.99
CA VAL A 91 8.28 -12.23 -9.50
C VAL A 91 7.93 -12.65 -8.08
N PRO A 92 7.80 -13.96 -7.77
CA PRO A 92 7.54 -14.40 -6.41
C PRO A 92 8.73 -14.03 -5.50
N SER A 93 8.47 -13.58 -4.28
CA SER A 93 9.52 -13.30 -3.29
C SER A 93 9.75 -14.52 -2.41
N THR A 94 10.50 -15.49 -2.92
CA THR A 94 10.82 -16.75 -2.24
C THR A 94 12.23 -17.23 -2.60
N GLY A 95 12.84 -18.08 -1.79
CA GLY A 95 14.19 -18.58 -2.05
C GLY A 95 15.20 -17.44 -2.21
N LEU A 96 15.91 -17.42 -3.33
CA LEU A 96 16.95 -16.41 -3.61
C LEU A 96 16.38 -15.00 -3.84
N THR A 97 15.13 -14.87 -4.29
CA THR A 97 14.49 -13.55 -4.50
C THR A 97 13.88 -12.97 -3.22
N SER A 98 13.89 -13.71 -2.11
CA SER A 98 13.34 -13.27 -0.81
C SER A 98 14.04 -12.03 -0.23
N ILE A 99 15.31 -11.85 -0.56
CA ILE A 99 16.13 -10.71 -0.13
C ILE A 99 16.13 -9.58 -1.15
N LEU A 100 15.63 -9.81 -2.37
CA LEU A 100 15.59 -8.80 -3.40
C LEU A 100 14.37 -7.89 -3.16
N PRO A 101 14.52 -6.57 -3.31
CA PRO A 101 13.38 -5.68 -3.27
C PRO A 101 12.73 -5.69 -4.64
N LEU A 102 11.59 -6.33 -4.74
CA LEU A 102 10.82 -6.52 -5.95
C LEU A 102 9.83 -5.36 -6.14
N PRO A 103 9.37 -5.10 -7.37
CA PRO A 103 8.22 -4.23 -7.59
C PRO A 103 7.03 -4.72 -6.75
N ALA A 104 6.33 -3.80 -6.11
CA ALA A 104 5.18 -4.12 -5.28
C ALA A 104 3.88 -3.81 -6.02
N HIS A 105 2.82 -4.46 -5.57
CA HIS A 105 1.44 -4.15 -5.89
C HIS A 105 0.67 -4.11 -4.56
N LEU A 106 -0.25 -3.15 -4.42
CA LEU A 106 -1.18 -3.10 -3.29
C LEU A 106 -2.55 -3.60 -3.70
N ALA A 107 -3.00 -4.69 -3.08
CA ALA A 107 -4.38 -5.15 -3.22
C ALA A 107 -5.32 -4.16 -2.52
N THR A 108 -6.49 -3.90 -3.12
CA THR A 108 -7.43 -2.85 -2.68
C THR A 108 -8.66 -3.39 -1.96
N ASN A 109 -8.80 -4.72 -1.86
CA ASN A 109 -9.89 -5.37 -1.16
C ASN A 109 -9.50 -6.78 -0.67
N LEU A 110 -10.30 -7.31 0.27
CA LEU A 110 -10.07 -8.61 0.89
C LEU A 110 -10.26 -9.78 -0.08
N SER A 111 -11.18 -9.66 -1.05
CA SER A 111 -11.43 -10.74 -2.01
C SER A 111 -10.20 -11.02 -2.86
N GLU A 112 -9.50 -9.98 -3.30
CA GLU A 112 -8.27 -10.09 -4.07
C GLU A 112 -7.18 -10.87 -3.31
N ASP A 113 -7.03 -10.63 -2.00
CA ASP A 113 -6.12 -11.41 -1.17
C ASP A 113 -6.57 -12.86 -1.02
N MET A 114 -7.85 -13.10 -0.74
CA MET A 114 -8.39 -14.45 -0.60
C MET A 114 -8.20 -15.26 -1.89
N GLU A 115 -8.45 -14.65 -3.06
CA GLU A 115 -8.26 -15.26 -4.37
C GLU A 115 -6.77 -15.52 -4.66
N THR A 116 -5.90 -14.53 -4.43
CA THR A 116 -4.45 -14.65 -4.64
C THR A 116 -3.86 -15.75 -3.77
N LEU A 117 -4.23 -15.79 -2.49
CA LEU A 117 -3.75 -16.82 -1.55
C LEU A 117 -4.35 -18.19 -1.84
N GLY A 118 -5.63 -18.25 -2.21
CA GLY A 118 -6.28 -19.49 -2.65
C GLY A 118 -5.61 -20.10 -3.87
N ALA A 119 -5.29 -19.27 -4.86
CA ALA A 119 -4.55 -19.69 -6.06
C ALA A 119 -3.16 -20.24 -5.72
N SER A 120 -2.52 -19.75 -4.65
CA SER A 120 -1.20 -20.21 -4.19
C SER A 120 -1.22 -21.52 -3.39
N GLU A 121 -2.35 -21.93 -2.79
CA GLU A 121 -2.40 -23.19 -2.03
C GLU A 121 -2.26 -24.44 -2.89
N ASN A 122 -2.69 -24.36 -4.15
CA ASN A 122 -2.65 -25.50 -5.07
C ASN A 122 -1.34 -25.59 -5.87
N THR A 123 -0.40 -24.69 -5.61
CA THR A 123 0.93 -24.71 -6.19
C THR A 123 1.82 -25.52 -5.26
N GLY A 124 1.86 -26.84 -5.48
CA GLY A 124 2.61 -27.77 -4.64
C GLY A 124 4.05 -27.33 -4.40
N ALA A 125 4.52 -27.57 -3.18
CA ALA A 125 5.89 -27.53 -2.66
C ALA A 125 6.95 -26.86 -3.55
N PHE A 126 7.51 -25.74 -3.05
CA PHE A 126 8.74 -25.05 -3.49
C PHE A 126 9.65 -25.85 -4.43
N ASP A 127 9.26 -25.95 -5.69
CA ASP A 127 10.09 -26.46 -6.77
C ASP A 127 10.76 -25.25 -7.43
N MET A 128 12.01 -25.02 -7.07
CA MET A 128 12.82 -23.91 -7.60
C MET A 128 13.12 -24.07 -9.11
N ASP A 129 12.81 -25.22 -9.69
CA ASP A 129 13.05 -25.53 -11.11
C ASP A 129 11.82 -25.29 -11.99
N GLN A 130 10.65 -24.94 -11.42
CA GLN A 130 9.45 -24.71 -12.21
C GLN A 130 9.22 -23.24 -12.56
N PRO A 131 9.04 -22.92 -13.86
CA PRO A 131 8.73 -21.56 -14.28
C PRO A 131 7.34 -21.17 -13.81
N LEU A 132 7.26 -19.96 -13.26
CA LEU A 132 6.06 -19.17 -12.96
C LEU A 132 4.77 -19.99 -12.83
N VAL A 133 4.43 -20.37 -11.61
CA VAL A 133 3.25 -21.17 -11.37
C VAL A 133 2.02 -20.43 -11.89
N LYS A 134 1.33 -21.03 -12.86
CA LYS A 134 0.09 -20.48 -13.38
C LYS A 134 -0.92 -20.48 -12.25
N PRO A 135 -1.58 -19.34 -11.96
CA PRO A 135 -2.63 -19.31 -10.97
C PRO A 135 -3.68 -20.35 -11.34
N ASN A 136 -3.98 -21.25 -10.42
CA ASN A 136 -5.07 -22.18 -10.62
C ASN A 136 -6.38 -21.38 -10.56
N HIS A 137 -6.99 -21.11 -11.72
CA HIS A 137 -8.23 -20.36 -11.82
C HIS A 137 -9.44 -21.09 -11.20
N ASP A 138 -9.32 -22.38 -10.88
CA ASP A 138 -10.33 -23.17 -10.17
C ASP A 138 -10.08 -23.21 -8.65
N ALA A 139 -9.07 -22.50 -8.16
CA ALA A 139 -8.77 -22.45 -6.73
C ALA A 139 -9.87 -21.71 -5.97
N LYS A 140 -10.24 -22.26 -4.82
CA LYS A 140 -11.19 -21.61 -3.92
C LYS A 140 -10.49 -20.46 -3.18
N PRO A 141 -11.16 -19.31 -2.99
CA PRO A 141 -10.64 -18.24 -2.15
C PRO A 141 -10.33 -18.75 -0.74
N LEU A 142 -9.16 -18.37 -0.21
CA LEU A 142 -8.71 -18.77 1.11
C LEU A 142 -9.07 -17.71 2.16
N PRO A 143 -10.00 -17.97 3.10
CA PRO A 143 -10.33 -17.00 4.15
C PRO A 143 -9.17 -16.79 5.14
N PRO A 144 -9.10 -15.63 5.82
CA PRO A 144 -8.14 -15.40 6.90
C PRO A 144 -8.33 -16.39 8.06
N ASP A 145 -7.23 -16.79 8.69
CA ASP A 145 -7.25 -17.61 9.91
C ASP A 145 -7.66 -16.79 11.14
N HIS A 146 -7.28 -15.51 11.16
CA HIS A 146 -7.64 -14.58 12.22
C HIS A 146 -8.12 -13.24 11.66
N ILE A 147 -9.15 -12.70 12.29
CA ILE A 147 -9.68 -11.36 12.00
C ILE A 147 -9.75 -10.62 13.33
N TYR A 148 -8.98 -9.56 13.46
CA TYR A 148 -9.00 -8.66 14.61
C TYR A 148 -9.77 -7.41 14.27
N HIS A 149 -10.56 -6.91 15.22
CA HIS A 149 -11.40 -5.73 15.03
C HIS A 149 -11.17 -4.72 16.15
N PHE A 150 -10.55 -3.60 15.80
CA PHE A 150 -10.26 -2.51 16.71
C PHE A 150 -11.23 -1.36 16.53
N LYS A 151 -11.51 -0.69 17.65
CA LYS A 151 -12.21 0.58 17.73
C LYS A 151 -11.23 1.65 18.22
N ASN A 152 -11.51 2.91 17.89
CA ASN A 152 -10.81 4.08 18.44
C ASN A 152 -9.32 4.22 18.05
N LEU A 153 -8.84 3.51 17.03
CA LEU A 153 -7.55 3.83 16.42
C LEU A 153 -7.65 5.11 15.57
N ASN A 154 -6.53 5.77 15.32
CA ASN A 154 -6.50 6.98 14.49
C ASN A 154 -6.68 6.64 13.00
N THR A 155 -7.92 6.37 12.59
CA THR A 155 -8.28 6.00 11.21
C THR A 155 -7.88 7.05 10.19
N HIS A 156 -7.85 8.34 10.56
CA HIS A 156 -7.43 9.40 9.65
C HIS A 156 -5.94 9.29 9.30
N MET A 157 -5.08 9.20 10.32
CA MET A 157 -3.64 9.02 10.14
C MET A 157 -3.32 7.74 9.38
N MET A 158 -3.96 6.62 9.75
CA MET A 158 -3.72 5.35 9.07
C MET A 158 -4.15 5.37 7.60
N SER A 159 -5.34 5.92 7.30
CA SER A 159 -5.83 6.00 5.92
C SER A 159 -4.97 6.93 5.06
N GLN A 160 -4.52 8.06 5.62
CA GLN A 160 -3.59 8.96 4.94
C GLN A 160 -2.26 8.25 4.64
N HIS A 161 -1.72 7.53 5.62
CA HIS A 161 -0.47 6.79 5.47
C HIS A 161 -0.57 5.69 4.41
N ILE A 162 -1.68 4.94 4.38
CA ILE A 162 -1.97 3.95 3.33
C ILE A 162 -1.95 4.60 1.94
N GLN A 163 -2.62 5.74 1.76
CA GLN A 163 -2.64 6.45 0.49
C GLN A 163 -1.25 6.96 0.06
N GLU A 164 -0.44 7.41 1.01
CA GLU A 164 0.94 7.82 0.74
C GLU A 164 1.79 6.64 0.28
N ILE A 165 1.67 5.48 0.93
CA ILE A 165 2.35 4.25 0.51
C ILE A 165 1.87 3.82 -0.87
N GLN A 166 0.55 3.86 -1.13
CA GLN A 166 -0.01 3.51 -2.43
C GLN A 166 0.62 4.33 -3.57
N LYS A 167 0.67 5.66 -3.41
CA LYS A 167 1.33 6.54 -4.39
C LYS A 167 2.80 6.16 -4.60
N LYS A 168 3.52 5.84 -3.53
CA LYS A 168 4.94 5.44 -3.61
C LYS A 168 5.13 4.07 -4.26
N VAL A 169 4.19 3.14 -4.09
CA VAL A 169 4.20 1.86 -4.79
C VAL A 169 3.99 2.08 -6.29
N GLU A 170 3.01 2.92 -6.66
CA GLU A 170 2.72 3.27 -8.07
C GLU A 170 3.91 3.97 -8.76
N THR A 171 4.66 4.84 -8.07
CA THR A 171 5.87 5.48 -8.62
C THR A 171 7.12 4.59 -8.59
N GLY A 172 7.05 3.44 -7.91
CA GLY A 172 8.15 2.51 -7.69
C GLY A 172 9.20 3.02 -6.71
N GLU A 173 8.82 3.89 -5.78
CA GLU A 173 9.63 4.33 -4.62
C GLU A 173 9.52 3.35 -3.44
N VAL A 174 8.39 2.64 -3.33
CA VAL A 174 8.19 1.54 -2.38
C VAL A 174 8.17 0.20 -3.12
N GLY A 175 8.90 -0.78 -2.57
CA GLY A 175 8.96 -2.14 -3.09
C GLY A 175 8.54 -3.20 -2.07
N TYR A 176 8.45 -4.45 -2.53
CA TYR A 176 8.20 -5.62 -1.70
C TYR A 176 9.50 -6.38 -1.46
N GLN A 177 9.79 -6.76 -0.22
CA GLN A 177 10.91 -7.66 0.10
C GLN A 177 10.51 -8.56 1.25
N LEU A 178 10.56 -9.89 1.06
CA LEU A 178 10.17 -10.83 2.12
C LEU A 178 11.03 -10.66 3.38
N PHE A 179 12.34 -10.47 3.19
CA PHE A 179 13.32 -10.25 4.26
C PHE A 179 13.88 -8.83 4.25
N PRO A 180 13.10 -7.81 4.68
CA PRO A 180 13.47 -6.40 4.54
C PRO A 180 14.70 -5.99 5.37
N ASN A 181 15.06 -6.76 6.40
CA ASN A 181 16.22 -6.45 7.27
C ASN A 181 17.54 -7.06 6.77
N VAL A 182 17.59 -7.68 5.58
CA VAL A 182 18.83 -8.23 5.01
C VAL A 182 19.55 -7.17 4.19
N ASN A 183 20.81 -6.90 4.54
CA ASN A 183 21.67 -6.02 3.76
C ASN A 183 22.18 -6.74 2.50
N LEU A 184 21.66 -6.35 1.34
CA LEU A 184 22.01 -6.91 0.03
C LEU A 184 23.49 -6.73 -0.32
N LEU A 185 24.07 -5.58 -0.01
CA LEU A 185 25.48 -5.29 -0.29
C LEU A 185 26.40 -6.22 0.52
N GLY A 186 26.03 -6.54 1.76
CA GLY A 186 26.73 -7.53 2.57
C GLY A 186 26.51 -8.95 2.04
N PHE A 187 25.25 -9.31 1.76
CA PHE A 187 24.88 -10.64 1.28
C PHE A 187 25.62 -11.04 -0.01
N PHE A 188 25.67 -10.15 -1.00
CA PHE A 188 26.33 -10.44 -2.28
C PHE A 188 27.85 -10.33 -2.21
N ARG A 189 28.41 -9.51 -1.31
CA ARG A 189 29.87 -9.45 -1.10
C ARG A 189 30.41 -10.74 -0.48
N ASP A 190 29.64 -11.34 0.41
CA ASP A 190 30.08 -12.51 1.17
C ASP A 190 29.75 -13.84 0.44
N SER A 191 29.00 -13.80 -0.68
CA SER A 191 28.68 -14.97 -1.49
C SER A 191 29.60 -15.07 -2.71
N SER A 192 30.63 -15.91 -2.62
CA SER A 192 31.58 -16.17 -3.70
C SER A 192 31.02 -16.94 -4.91
N ALA A 193 29.72 -17.28 -4.90
CA ALA A 193 29.10 -18.21 -5.85
C ALA A 193 28.19 -17.56 -6.92
N PHE A 194 27.87 -16.26 -6.82
CA PHE A 194 26.91 -15.60 -7.74
C PHE A 194 27.53 -14.93 -8.96
N VAL A 195 28.84 -15.04 -9.17
CA VAL A 195 29.52 -14.39 -10.29
C VAL A 195 29.52 -15.33 -11.50
N SER A 196 28.39 -15.43 -12.19
CA SER A 196 28.35 -15.55 -13.66
C SER A 196 26.90 -15.66 -14.17
N GLN A 197 26.32 -14.53 -14.60
CA GLN A 197 25.12 -14.45 -15.45
C GLN A 197 23.82 -15.01 -14.83
N ASP A 198 23.54 -14.60 -13.60
CA ASP A 198 22.27 -14.84 -12.92
C ASP A 198 21.27 -13.69 -13.25
N PRO A 199 19.95 -13.91 -13.40
CA PRO A 199 18.94 -12.84 -13.40
C PRO A 199 19.12 -11.80 -12.27
N ILE A 200 19.74 -12.17 -11.16
CA ILE A 200 20.20 -11.27 -10.09
C ILE A 200 21.21 -10.22 -10.62
N ASP A 201 22.21 -10.62 -11.39
CA ASP A 201 23.19 -9.72 -12.02
C ASP A 201 22.51 -8.77 -13.00
N VAL A 202 21.51 -9.25 -13.76
CA VAL A 202 20.74 -8.42 -14.71
C VAL A 202 19.94 -7.35 -13.97
N GLU A 203 19.29 -7.69 -12.86
CA GLU A 203 18.53 -6.73 -12.06
C GLU A 203 19.44 -5.74 -11.31
N MET A 204 20.58 -6.22 -10.78
CA MET A 204 21.62 -5.37 -10.18
C MET A 204 22.22 -4.40 -11.21
N HIS A 205 22.52 -4.85 -12.42
CA HIS A 205 23.02 -4.02 -13.51
C HIS A 205 21.97 -3.02 -14.02
N ARG A 206 20.69 -3.44 -14.13
CA ARG A 206 19.56 -2.56 -14.46
C ARG A 206 19.39 -1.44 -13.43
N ARG A 207 19.69 -1.70 -12.16
CA ARG A 207 19.65 -0.69 -11.08
C ARG A 207 20.89 0.20 -11.08
N ALA A 208 22.08 -0.35 -11.25
CA ALA A 208 23.30 0.44 -11.33
C ALA A 208 23.27 1.42 -12.52
N SER A 209 22.64 1.02 -13.64
CA SER A 209 22.45 1.87 -14.83
C SER A 209 21.33 2.90 -14.67
N LYS A 210 20.27 2.61 -13.90
CA LYS A 210 19.26 3.60 -13.50
C LYS A 210 19.77 4.36 -12.27
N LYS A 211 20.39 5.53 -12.48
CA LYS A 211 20.59 6.54 -11.41
C LYS A 211 19.27 6.81 -10.66
N ARG A 212 18.95 6.04 -9.62
CA ARG A 212 17.88 6.33 -8.66
C ARG A 212 18.51 6.40 -7.29
N THR A 213 18.64 7.64 -6.82
CA THR A 213 19.11 8.07 -5.50
C THR A 213 18.10 7.83 -4.39
N ASN A 214 17.14 6.92 -4.56
CA ASN A 214 16.11 6.71 -3.56
C ASN A 214 16.49 5.49 -2.73
N SER A 215 16.62 5.69 -1.41
CA SER A 215 16.47 4.62 -0.45
C SER A 215 15.08 4.02 -0.64
N ASN A 216 14.95 3.05 -1.55
CA ASN A 216 13.67 2.44 -1.84
C ASN A 216 13.18 1.78 -0.55
N GLN A 217 12.12 2.34 0.02
CA GLN A 217 11.50 1.82 1.22
C GLN A 217 10.88 0.47 0.87
N VAL A 218 11.15 -0.56 1.67
CA VAL A 218 10.69 -1.92 1.39
C VAL A 218 9.76 -2.38 2.48
N TYR A 219 8.69 -3.07 2.09
CA TYR A 219 7.76 -3.72 3.00
C TYR A 219 7.61 -5.20 2.66
N ASN A 220 7.26 -5.98 3.66
CA ASN A 220 6.50 -7.22 3.46
C ASN A 220 5.09 -6.99 4.04
N CYS A 221 4.22 -7.99 3.94
CA CYS A 221 2.84 -7.89 4.41
C CYS A 221 2.75 -7.49 5.89
N THR A 222 3.58 -8.08 6.76
CA THR A 222 3.51 -7.83 8.20
C THR A 222 4.14 -6.50 8.59
N THR A 223 5.21 -6.06 7.93
CA THR A 223 5.81 -4.75 8.19
C THR A 223 4.94 -3.61 7.69
N LEU A 224 4.19 -3.79 6.60
CA LEU A 224 3.18 -2.82 6.20
C LEU A 224 2.08 -2.70 7.26
N VAL A 225 1.44 -3.82 7.62
CA VAL A 225 0.34 -3.82 8.59
C VAL A 225 0.77 -3.23 9.92
N SER A 226 1.92 -3.67 10.43
CA SER A 226 2.45 -3.16 11.69
C SER A 226 2.74 -1.65 11.62
N ASP A 227 3.09 -1.11 10.43
CA ASP A 227 3.44 0.30 10.28
C ASP A 227 2.19 1.16 10.29
N VAL A 228 1.16 0.71 9.58
CA VAL A 228 -0.17 1.31 9.63
C VAL A 228 -0.72 1.27 11.06
N LEU A 229 -0.64 0.14 11.77
CA LEU A 229 -1.10 0.04 13.16
C LEU A 229 -0.35 1.01 14.10
N ASN A 230 0.96 1.14 13.93
CA ASN A 230 1.76 2.11 14.68
C ASN A 230 1.30 3.55 14.44
N GLN A 231 0.98 3.94 13.19
CA GLN A 231 0.40 5.25 12.89
C GLN A 231 -1.00 5.44 13.52
N GLY A 232 -1.73 4.34 13.69
CA GLY A 232 -3.04 4.32 14.35
C GLY A 232 -3.00 4.44 15.87
N GLY A 233 -1.82 4.35 16.48
CA GLY A 233 -1.63 4.37 17.93
C GLY A 233 -1.65 2.99 18.59
N LEU A 234 -1.61 1.90 17.82
CA LEU A 234 -1.41 0.54 18.34
C LEU A 234 0.05 0.14 18.14
N PRO A 235 0.91 0.23 19.17
CA PRO A 235 2.33 -0.06 19.05
C PRO A 235 2.57 -1.56 18.85
N ILE A 236 3.09 -1.94 17.69
CA ILE A 236 3.52 -3.30 17.36
C ILE A 236 5.03 -3.37 17.38
N SER A 237 5.58 -4.24 18.23
CA SER A 237 7.02 -4.45 18.33
C SER A 237 7.51 -5.33 17.18
N ARG A 238 8.46 -4.81 16.40
CA ARG A 238 9.11 -5.56 15.32
C ARG A 238 10.57 -5.79 15.64
N SER A 239 11.06 -6.99 15.34
CA SER A 239 12.49 -7.27 15.49
C SER A 239 13.26 -6.54 14.40
N LEU A 240 14.28 -5.79 14.81
CA LEU A 240 15.24 -5.17 13.87
C LEU A 240 16.35 -6.14 13.44
N ILE A 241 16.44 -7.30 14.09
CA ILE A 241 17.52 -8.29 13.88
C ILE A 241 17.02 -9.45 13.02
N LYS A 242 15.75 -9.86 13.17
CA LYS A 242 15.19 -10.94 12.35
C LYS A 242 15.03 -10.47 10.89
N PRO A 243 15.43 -11.26 9.89
CA PRO A 243 15.35 -10.89 8.47
C PRO A 243 13.96 -10.43 8.03
N TRP A 244 12.91 -11.11 8.52
CA TRP A 244 11.50 -10.86 8.20
C TRP A 244 10.83 -9.82 9.11
N GLY A 245 11.51 -9.31 10.13
CA GLY A 245 10.96 -8.40 11.14
C GLY A 245 10.00 -9.07 12.13
N ILE A 246 8.81 -9.44 11.66
CA ILE A 246 7.77 -10.17 12.40
C ILE A 246 7.00 -11.10 11.45
N THR A 247 6.70 -12.32 11.86
CA THR A 247 5.91 -13.25 11.03
C THR A 247 4.41 -12.95 11.19
N PRO A 248 3.53 -13.44 10.28
CA PRO A 248 2.09 -13.30 10.45
C PRO A 248 1.60 -13.81 11.81
N ASN A 249 2.10 -14.98 12.27
CA ASN A 249 1.76 -15.55 13.56
C ASN A 249 2.29 -14.68 14.73
N GLY A 250 3.48 -14.10 14.56
CA GLY A 250 4.05 -13.17 15.54
C GLY A 250 3.22 -11.89 15.65
N LEU A 251 2.81 -11.33 14.53
CA LEU A 251 1.93 -10.15 14.48
C LEU A 251 0.58 -10.44 15.14
N SER A 252 -0.01 -11.61 14.84
CA SER A 252 -1.22 -12.12 15.49
C SER A 252 -1.08 -12.20 17.01
N SER A 253 0.09 -12.60 17.50
CA SER A 253 0.37 -12.71 18.94
C SER A 253 0.51 -11.34 19.60
N GLU A 254 1.31 -10.43 19.04
CA GLU A 254 1.47 -9.05 19.54
C GLU A 254 0.14 -8.28 19.59
N ILE A 255 -0.72 -8.50 18.60
CA ILE A 255 -2.07 -7.92 18.57
C ILE A 255 -2.92 -8.43 19.75
N LYS A 256 -2.95 -9.75 19.98
CA LYS A 256 -3.70 -10.35 21.09
C LYS A 256 -3.23 -9.82 22.43
N ASP A 257 -1.92 -9.77 22.64
CA ASP A 257 -1.33 -9.27 23.88
C ASP A 257 -1.71 -7.80 24.11
N SER A 258 -1.77 -6.99 23.05
CA SER A 258 -2.17 -5.59 23.12
C SER A 258 -3.67 -5.39 23.46
N GLU A 259 -4.55 -6.28 23.00
CA GLU A 259 -5.96 -6.29 23.38
C GLU A 259 -6.15 -6.64 24.86
N GLU A 260 -5.42 -7.65 25.35
CA GLU A 260 -5.46 -8.06 26.75
C GLU A 260 -5.01 -6.91 27.67
N ILE A 261 -3.91 -6.23 27.34
CA ILE A 261 -3.42 -5.07 28.11
C ILE A 261 -4.44 -3.92 28.10
N SER A 262 -5.07 -3.64 26.96
CA SER A 262 -6.09 -2.59 26.86
C SER A 262 -7.34 -2.90 27.68
N SER A 263 -7.72 -4.18 27.79
CA SER A 263 -8.87 -4.65 28.58
C SER A 263 -8.63 -4.63 30.10
N GLN A 264 -7.38 -4.57 30.54
CA GLN A 264 -6.98 -4.58 31.96
C GLN A 264 -6.74 -3.18 32.56
N SER A 265 -7.10 -2.11 31.86
CA SER A 265 -6.99 -0.75 32.41
C SER A 265 -7.81 -0.61 33.71
N PRO A 266 -7.31 0.09 34.75
CA PRO A 266 -7.95 0.10 36.06
C PRO A 266 -9.31 0.79 35.97
N GLN A 267 -10.35 0.15 36.53
CA GLN A 267 -11.55 0.87 36.92
C GLN A 267 -11.16 1.90 37.97
N ILE A 268 -11.17 3.18 37.60
CA ILE A 268 -11.12 4.31 38.55
C ILE A 268 -12.56 4.68 38.90
#